data_AF-A0A7C4L5T1-F1
#
_entry.id   AF-A0A7C4L5T1-F1
#
_cell.length_a   1.000
_cell.length_b   1.000
_cell.length_c   1.000
_cell.angle_alpha   90.00
_cell.angle_beta   90.00
_cell.angle_gamma   90.00
#
_symmetry.space_group_name_H-M   'P 1'
#
loop_
_entity.id
_entity.type
_entity.pdbx_description
1 polymer ?
#
loop_
_entity_poly.entity_id
_entity_poly.type
_entity_poly.pdbx_seq_one_letter_code
_entity_poly.pdbx_strand_id
1 'polypeptide(L)'
;MKLPLSCKTLFWTILAAALLFSGCTMDNNQDDIWSWGSYPELGTGTVVFTVVPLETGTYKEINPMGHINLPQHPIPTSAGGFSFTDDGYSQPVKAPADGLITAIRYTSVTSTDGTQIFPDYAVRIYHTNTFMTWYDHLSAIDPAILAKTGALKEGWNKTRISVKAGDVFGKTAASPQQVVGLGMYAYDKEKTLDFINPGKYGPFGAHAVFAFDYFREDIKTQLFDCIKRTAEPRGGKIDFDVAGTLSGNWIVEGSNVISSPDPWNYWLAFVYDMLYPESRRISIGVELGKKINQPNGLLTQPIEGPEYTAVTSSRGPVVYKLADATEGMNSFPTQADIKYTLLAQVVEEHKIKVQLFEGNVDNPSFTDAAMYYTR
;
A
#
# COMPACT_ATOMS: atom_id res chain seq x y z
N MET A 1 -18.99 -12.98 22.93
CA MET A 1 -18.44 -11.92 23.80
C MET A 1 -18.76 -10.60 23.11
N LYS A 2 -19.65 -9.77 23.67
CA LYS A 2 -20.00 -8.48 23.05
C LYS A 2 -18.90 -7.48 23.40
N LEU A 3 -18.22 -6.95 22.40
CA LEU A 3 -17.25 -5.88 22.56
C LEU A 3 -17.98 -4.54 22.80
N PRO A 4 -17.48 -3.64 23.67
CA PRO A 4 -18.15 -2.37 23.97
C PRO A 4 -18.00 -1.35 22.83
N LEU A 5 -18.98 -0.46 22.73
CA LEU A 5 -19.07 0.63 21.76
C LEU A 5 -17.96 1.68 21.97
N SER A 6 -16.90 1.69 21.17
CA SER A 6 -16.07 2.90 21.04
C SER A 6 -15.34 3.01 19.69
N CYS A 7 -16.09 3.17 18.60
CA CYS A 7 -15.63 3.89 17.40
C CYS A 7 -16.52 5.14 17.27
N LYS A 8 -16.39 6.09 18.22
CA LYS A 8 -17.00 7.42 18.09
C LYS A 8 -15.89 8.43 17.79
N THR A 9 -16.04 9.02 16.60
CA THR A 9 -15.25 10.10 15.99
C THR A 9 -14.55 11.02 17.00
N LEU A 10 -13.22 10.96 17.01
CA LEU A 10 -12.36 12.04 17.47
C LEU A 10 -11.63 12.59 16.24
N PHE A 11 -11.97 13.81 15.84
CA PHE A 11 -11.20 14.61 14.89
C PHE A 11 -9.81 14.86 15.46
N TRP A 12 -8.73 14.64 14.69
CA TRP A 12 -7.52 15.47 14.57
C TRP A 12 -6.53 14.86 13.54
N THR A 13 -5.76 15.76 12.94
CA THR A 13 -4.70 15.67 11.91
C THR A 13 -3.87 14.39 11.84
N ILE A 14 -3.77 13.81 10.62
CA ILE A 14 -2.76 12.83 10.23
C ILE A 14 -1.43 13.56 10.13
N LEU A 15 -0.48 13.21 11.01
CA LEU A 15 0.89 13.71 10.95
C LEU A 15 1.62 12.96 9.84
N ALA A 16 2.19 13.70 8.90
CA ALA A 16 3.08 13.19 7.86
C ALA A 16 4.30 12.52 8.51
N ALA A 17 4.49 11.22 8.28
CA ALA A 17 5.71 10.52 8.66
C ALA A 17 6.61 10.38 7.43
N ALA A 18 7.70 11.16 7.43
CA ALA A 18 8.70 11.19 6.38
C ALA A 18 9.75 10.07 6.54
N LEU A 19 10.11 9.51 5.39
CA LEU A 19 11.41 8.99 4.96
C LEU A 19 12.07 7.88 5.80
N LEU A 20 12.04 6.66 5.24
CA LEU A 20 13.00 5.60 5.55
C LEU A 20 13.48 4.92 4.28
N PHE A 21 14.77 5.05 3.97
CA PHE A 21 15.42 4.26 2.94
C PHE A 21 15.68 2.85 3.49
N SER A 22 14.99 1.85 2.94
CA SER A 22 15.46 0.46 2.99
C SER A 22 15.38 -0.10 1.58
N GLY A 23 16.47 0.07 0.83
CA GLY A 23 16.71 -0.70 -0.38
C GLY A 23 17.07 -2.11 0.05
N CYS A 24 16.09 -3.00 0.10
CA CYS A 24 16.36 -4.43 0.28
C CYS A 24 16.89 -4.99 -1.04
N THR A 25 18.20 -5.23 -1.11
CA THR A 25 18.78 -6.07 -2.15
C THR A 25 18.22 -7.50 -2.00
N MET A 26 17.59 -8.01 -3.06
CA MET A 26 17.12 -9.39 -3.12
C MET A 26 18.34 -10.32 -3.15
N ASP A 27 18.50 -11.12 -2.09
CA ASP A 27 19.55 -12.14 -2.01
C ASP A 27 19.03 -13.46 -2.62
N ASN A 28 19.84 -14.13 -3.45
CA ASN A 28 19.45 -15.26 -4.32
C ASN A 28 18.89 -16.52 -3.60
N ASN A 29 18.83 -16.53 -2.28
CA ASN A 29 18.21 -17.60 -1.48
C ASN A 29 16.71 -17.33 -1.19
N GLN A 30 16.18 -16.18 -1.63
CA GLN A 30 14.79 -15.73 -1.40
C GLN A 30 13.85 -15.97 -2.58
N ASP A 31 14.32 -16.55 -3.70
CA ASP A 31 13.53 -16.63 -4.94
C ASP A 31 12.18 -17.36 -4.77
N ASP A 32 12.09 -18.38 -3.91
CA ASP A 32 10.82 -19.08 -3.65
C ASP A 32 9.85 -18.29 -2.74
N ILE A 33 10.34 -17.30 -1.98
CA ILE A 33 9.53 -16.45 -1.09
C ILE A 33 8.62 -15.57 -1.94
N TRP A 34 9.07 -15.23 -3.15
CA TRP A 34 8.34 -14.45 -4.12
C TRP A 34 7.63 -15.35 -5.14
N SER A 35 7.15 -16.50 -4.67
CA SER A 35 6.29 -17.41 -5.43
C SER A 35 5.19 -17.96 -4.53
N TRP A 36 4.09 -18.42 -5.14
CA TRP A 36 3.07 -19.17 -4.41
C TRP A 36 3.64 -20.52 -3.95
N GLY A 37 3.69 -20.72 -2.64
CA GLY A 37 4.12 -21.99 -2.05
C GLY A 37 3.10 -23.10 -2.21
N SER A 38 3.55 -24.33 -2.00
CA SER A 38 2.70 -25.52 -1.93
C SER A 38 3.10 -26.34 -0.71
N TYR A 39 2.20 -26.42 0.26
CA TYR A 39 2.38 -27.01 1.58
C TYR A 39 1.41 -28.20 1.72
N PRO A 40 1.91 -29.45 1.80
CA PRO A 40 1.08 -30.66 1.84
C PRO A 40 0.06 -30.73 2.99
N GLU A 41 0.31 -30.01 4.08
CA GLU A 41 -0.57 -29.90 5.25
C GLU A 41 -1.72 -28.91 5.06
N LEU A 42 -1.66 -28.09 4.00
CA LEU A 42 -2.66 -27.07 3.72
C LEU A 42 -3.57 -27.50 2.56
N GLY A 43 -4.86 -27.17 2.69
CA GLY A 43 -5.84 -27.32 1.62
C GLY A 43 -5.74 -26.21 0.57
N THR A 44 -6.83 -25.98 -0.15
CA THR A 44 -7.03 -24.87 -1.09
C THR A 44 -8.35 -24.15 -0.77
N GLY A 45 -8.56 -22.98 -1.39
CA GLY A 45 -9.73 -22.13 -1.18
C GLY A 45 -9.54 -21.07 -0.11
N THR A 46 -10.60 -20.29 0.12
CA THR A 46 -10.63 -19.19 1.09
C THR A 46 -10.74 -19.71 2.54
N VAL A 47 -10.36 -18.87 3.51
CA VAL A 47 -10.55 -19.14 4.94
C VAL A 47 -11.49 -18.10 5.56
N VAL A 48 -12.20 -18.48 6.63
CA VAL A 48 -12.95 -17.54 7.46
C VAL A 48 -12.12 -17.16 8.68
N PHE A 49 -11.85 -15.87 8.84
CA PHE A 49 -11.19 -15.33 10.03
C PHE A 49 -12.15 -15.28 11.20
N THR A 50 -11.74 -15.84 12.34
CA THR A 50 -12.58 -15.96 13.55
C THR A 50 -12.04 -15.20 14.75
N VAL A 51 -10.82 -14.65 14.62
CA VAL A 51 -10.12 -13.90 15.65
C VAL A 51 -9.64 -12.57 15.08
N VAL A 52 -9.95 -11.47 15.74
CA VAL A 52 -9.35 -10.15 15.43
C VAL A 52 -7.89 -10.18 15.88
N PRO A 53 -6.91 -9.84 15.01
CA PRO A 53 -5.49 -9.91 15.36
C PRO A 53 -5.09 -9.07 16.57
N LEU A 54 -5.84 -8.02 16.86
CA LEU A 54 -5.59 -7.09 17.98
C LEU A 54 -6.73 -7.11 18.99
N GLU A 55 -6.38 -6.83 20.24
CA GLU A 55 -7.36 -6.64 21.31
C GLU A 55 -8.23 -5.41 21.05
N THR A 56 -9.47 -5.44 21.52
CA THR A 56 -10.37 -4.29 21.39
C THR A 56 -9.86 -3.09 22.16
N GLY A 57 -10.03 -1.89 21.57
CA GLY A 57 -9.55 -0.63 22.14
C GLY A 57 -8.10 -0.27 21.78
N THR A 58 -7.35 -1.20 21.16
CA THR A 58 -5.98 -0.94 20.70
C THR A 58 -5.91 -0.15 19.40
N TYR A 59 -6.99 -0.17 18.61
CA TYR A 59 -7.10 0.52 17.33
C TYR A 59 -8.32 1.45 17.31
N LYS A 60 -8.20 2.54 16.56
CA LYS A 60 -9.25 3.55 16.36
C LYS A 60 -9.88 3.51 14.97
N GLU A 61 -9.15 3.00 14.00
CA GLU A 61 -9.56 2.98 12.60
C GLU A 61 -8.98 1.76 11.89
N ILE A 62 -9.73 1.26 10.90
CA ILE A 62 -9.26 0.29 9.92
C ILE A 62 -9.12 1.02 8.58
N ASN A 63 -7.90 1.05 8.08
CA ASN A 63 -7.60 1.64 6.79
C ASN A 63 -7.99 0.67 5.66
N PRO A 64 -8.79 1.13 4.67
CA PRO A 64 -8.97 0.37 3.44
C PRO A 64 -7.66 0.27 2.64
N MET A 65 -7.67 -0.56 1.61
CA MET A 65 -6.59 -0.56 0.61
C MET A 65 -6.60 0.74 -0.20
N GLY A 66 -5.47 1.02 -0.84
CA GLY A 66 -5.31 2.12 -1.78
C GLY A 66 -4.60 3.35 -1.24
N HIS A 67 -4.06 3.29 -0.02
CA HIS A 67 -3.21 4.35 0.50
C HIS A 67 -2.01 4.60 -0.42
N ILE A 68 -1.70 5.88 -0.64
CA ILE A 68 -0.54 6.35 -1.39
C ILE A 68 0.35 7.10 -0.42
N ASN A 69 1.63 6.74 -0.39
CA ASN A 69 2.63 7.45 0.36
C ASN A 69 3.84 7.70 -0.54
N LEU A 70 4.61 8.75 -0.27
CA LEU A 70 5.77 9.08 -1.08
C LEU A 70 6.97 9.38 -0.17
N PRO A 71 8.20 9.04 -0.59
CA PRO A 71 8.58 8.47 -1.89
C PRO A 71 8.27 6.98 -2.06
N GLN A 72 7.90 6.27 -0.98
CA GLN A 72 7.58 4.83 -0.99
C GLN A 72 6.07 4.59 -1.03
N HIS A 73 5.62 3.67 -1.90
CA HIS A 73 4.21 3.43 -2.25
C HIS A 73 3.56 4.54 -3.12
N PRO A 74 4.17 4.91 -4.25
CA PRO A 74 3.67 5.93 -5.19
C PRO A 74 2.38 5.51 -5.92
N ILE A 75 1.87 4.31 -5.69
CA ILE A 75 0.65 3.77 -6.27
C ILE A 75 -0.25 3.25 -5.14
N PRO A 76 -1.58 3.14 -5.36
CA PRO A 76 -2.50 2.56 -4.38
C PRO A 76 -2.00 1.21 -3.84
N THR A 77 -1.73 1.14 -2.53
CA THR A 77 -1.17 -0.07 -1.90
C THR A 77 -2.23 -1.14 -1.62
N SER A 78 -1.85 -2.42 -1.70
CA SER A 78 -2.67 -3.56 -1.26
C SER A 78 -2.77 -3.71 0.26
N ALA A 79 -2.05 -2.87 1.02
CA ALA A 79 -2.13 -2.86 2.47
C ALA A 79 -3.47 -2.25 2.92
N GLY A 80 -4.26 -3.03 3.65
CA GLY A 80 -5.16 -2.46 4.66
C GLY A 80 -4.46 -2.48 6.02
N GLY A 81 -5.19 -2.21 7.09
CA GLY A 81 -4.65 -2.46 8.42
C GLY A 81 -5.31 -1.66 9.52
N PHE A 82 -4.71 -1.73 10.70
CA PHE A 82 -5.17 -1.07 11.91
C PHE A 82 -4.34 0.18 12.17
N SER A 83 -5.01 1.30 12.41
CA SER A 83 -4.40 2.49 13.03
C SER A 83 -4.63 2.46 14.53
N PHE A 84 -3.55 2.62 15.30
CA PHE A 84 -3.63 2.52 16.76
C PHE A 84 -4.31 3.73 17.40
N THR A 85 -4.96 3.49 18.55
CA THR A 85 -5.59 4.54 19.36
C THR A 85 -4.53 5.47 19.94
N ASP A 86 -3.50 4.88 20.54
CA ASP A 86 -2.35 5.53 21.14
C ASP A 86 -1.06 4.91 20.60
N ASP A 87 -0.03 5.73 20.41
CA ASP A 87 1.28 5.24 20.02
C ASP A 87 2.05 4.68 21.24
N GLY A 88 3.00 3.78 20.99
CA GLY A 88 3.91 3.29 22.05
C GLY A 88 3.37 2.14 22.90
N TYR A 89 2.27 1.49 22.48
CA TYR A 89 1.71 0.32 23.15
C TYR A 89 2.06 -0.97 22.42
N SER A 90 2.94 -1.77 23.04
CA SER A 90 3.26 -3.13 22.55
C SER A 90 2.14 -4.12 22.95
N GLN A 91 1.37 -4.55 21.97
CA GLN A 91 0.24 -5.46 22.14
C GLN A 91 0.47 -6.78 21.41
N PRO A 92 0.04 -7.93 21.96
CA PRO A 92 0.09 -9.19 21.26
C PRO A 92 -0.69 -9.15 19.93
N VAL A 93 -0.10 -9.69 18.87
CA VAL A 93 -0.74 -9.85 17.56
C VAL A 93 -1.05 -11.34 17.35
N LYS A 94 -2.32 -11.63 17.08
CA LYS A 94 -2.87 -12.99 17.01
C LYS A 94 -3.15 -13.43 15.58
N ALA A 95 -2.97 -14.72 15.30
CA ALA A 95 -3.37 -15.30 14.03
C ALA A 95 -4.92 -15.28 13.90
N PRO A 96 -5.49 -14.79 12.79
CA PRO A 96 -6.94 -14.65 12.64
C PRO A 96 -7.66 -15.99 12.34
N ALA A 97 -6.89 -16.97 11.86
CA ALA A 97 -7.30 -18.33 11.56
C ALA A 97 -6.09 -19.27 11.67
N ASP A 98 -6.34 -20.57 11.63
CA ASP A 98 -5.30 -21.59 11.51
C ASP A 98 -4.43 -21.34 10.28
N GLY A 99 -3.15 -21.68 10.38
CA GLY A 99 -2.23 -21.53 9.26
C GLY A 99 -0.82 -21.95 9.56
N LEU A 100 0.05 -21.59 8.63
CA LEU A 100 1.46 -21.90 8.63
C LEU A 100 2.25 -20.61 8.42
N ILE A 101 3.04 -20.20 9.41
CA ILE A 101 4.04 -19.16 9.21
C ILE A 101 5.11 -19.74 8.29
N THR A 102 5.29 -19.12 7.13
CA THR A 102 6.18 -19.61 6.06
C THR A 102 7.41 -18.73 5.88
N ALA A 103 7.33 -17.47 6.29
CA ALA A 103 8.45 -16.55 6.24
C ALA A 103 8.30 -15.44 7.28
N ILE A 104 9.44 -14.98 7.79
CA ILE A 104 9.57 -13.83 8.66
C ILE A 104 10.64 -12.90 8.06
N ARG A 105 10.27 -11.65 7.75
CA ARG A 105 11.24 -10.60 7.45
C ARG A 105 11.74 -10.00 8.74
N TYR A 106 13.04 -9.80 8.85
CA TYR A 106 13.65 -8.96 9.88
C TYR A 106 14.35 -7.79 9.19
N THR A 107 14.06 -6.57 9.63
CA THR A 107 14.70 -5.37 9.12
C THR A 107 15.10 -4.47 10.28
N SER A 108 16.28 -3.86 10.20
CA SER A 108 16.73 -2.84 11.14
C SER A 108 16.31 -1.46 10.61
N VAL A 109 15.42 -0.78 11.33
CA VAL A 109 14.86 0.51 10.92
C VAL A 109 15.38 1.62 11.82
N THR A 110 16.01 2.63 11.23
CA THR A 110 16.46 3.81 11.98
C THR A 110 15.28 4.75 12.29
N SER A 111 15.24 5.38 13.45
CA SER A 111 14.25 6.40 13.81
C SER A 111 14.32 7.61 12.87
N THR A 112 13.24 8.37 12.78
CA THR A 112 13.13 9.57 11.92
C THR A 112 14.22 10.62 12.21
N ASP A 113 14.64 10.75 13.47
CA ASP A 113 15.70 11.67 13.88
C ASP A 113 17.12 11.09 13.71
N GLY A 114 17.23 9.85 13.21
CA GLY A 114 18.50 9.16 12.99
C GLY A 114 19.17 8.63 14.26
N THR A 115 18.52 8.73 15.42
CA THR A 115 19.17 8.49 16.72
C THR A 115 19.03 7.06 17.26
N GLN A 116 18.01 6.33 16.82
CA GLN A 116 17.68 4.99 17.32
C GLN A 116 17.55 4.01 16.17
N ILE A 117 17.77 2.72 16.45
CA ILE A 117 17.52 1.62 15.51
C ILE A 117 16.56 0.67 16.20
N PHE A 118 15.47 0.35 15.51
CA PHE A 118 14.43 -0.55 15.98
C PHE A 118 14.31 -1.75 15.05
N PRO A 119 13.97 -2.94 15.59
CA PRO A 119 13.65 -4.08 14.75
C PRO A 119 12.24 -3.93 14.13
N ASP A 120 12.11 -4.10 12.83
CA ASP A 120 10.83 -4.22 12.11
C ASP A 120 10.71 -5.66 11.60
N TYR A 121 9.59 -6.30 11.89
CA TYR A 121 9.30 -7.62 11.38
C TYR A 121 8.07 -7.62 10.50
N ALA A 122 8.13 -8.49 9.48
CA ALA A 122 6.96 -8.90 8.73
C ALA A 122 6.77 -10.41 8.83
N VAL A 123 5.54 -10.88 8.87
CA VAL A 123 5.19 -12.30 9.02
C VAL A 123 4.21 -12.70 7.92
N ARG A 124 4.54 -13.76 7.17
CA ARG A 124 3.64 -14.35 6.18
C ARG A 124 3.06 -15.65 6.68
N ILE A 125 1.72 -15.73 6.64
CA ILE A 125 0.95 -16.89 7.07
C ILE A 125 0.15 -17.43 5.89
N TYR A 126 0.43 -18.65 5.46
CA TYR A 126 -0.45 -19.36 4.55
C TYR A 126 -1.58 -20.01 5.36
N HIS A 127 -2.82 -19.73 5.01
CA HIS A 127 -3.99 -20.40 5.60
C HIS A 127 -4.40 -21.59 4.74
N THR A 128 -4.26 -21.45 3.43
CA THR A 128 -4.36 -22.53 2.43
C THR A 128 -3.28 -22.30 1.36
N ASN A 129 -3.08 -23.24 0.44
CA ASN A 129 -2.15 -23.09 -0.69
C ASN A 129 -2.56 -22.01 -1.70
N THR A 130 -3.76 -21.44 -1.56
CA THR A 130 -4.30 -20.39 -2.44
C THR A 130 -4.70 -19.14 -1.67
N PHE A 131 -4.49 -19.09 -0.34
CA PHE A 131 -4.90 -17.97 0.49
C PHE A 131 -3.89 -17.71 1.61
N MET A 132 -3.36 -16.50 1.67
CA MET A 132 -2.39 -16.09 2.68
C MET A 132 -2.69 -14.71 3.25
N THR A 133 -2.18 -14.47 4.46
CA THR A 133 -2.04 -13.14 5.04
C THR A 133 -0.59 -12.77 5.23
N TRP A 134 -0.34 -11.47 5.26
CA TRP A 134 0.95 -10.89 5.59
C TRP A 134 0.71 -9.75 6.57
N TYR A 135 1.54 -9.69 7.61
CA TYR A 135 1.58 -8.60 8.58
C TYR A 135 2.93 -7.91 8.50
N ASP A 136 2.97 -6.58 8.49
CA ASP A 136 4.20 -5.79 8.61
C ASP A 136 4.19 -5.01 9.93
N HIS A 137 5.24 -4.22 10.20
CA HIS A 137 5.23 -3.26 11.30
C HIS A 137 5.12 -3.88 12.70
N LEU A 138 5.60 -5.12 12.85
CA LEU A 138 5.74 -5.80 14.13
C LEU A 138 7.07 -5.41 14.77
N SER A 139 7.10 -5.14 16.07
CA SER A 139 8.36 -4.83 16.78
C SER A 139 9.02 -6.05 17.42
N ALA A 140 8.30 -7.17 17.51
CA ALA A 140 8.83 -8.41 18.05
C ALA A 140 8.07 -9.60 17.47
N ILE A 141 8.76 -10.73 17.36
CA ILE A 141 8.18 -12.05 17.12
C ILE A 141 8.02 -12.75 18.47
N ASP A 142 6.93 -13.52 18.63
CA ASP A 142 6.69 -14.26 19.85
C ASP A 142 7.86 -15.23 20.17
N PRO A 143 8.34 -15.31 21.42
CA PRO A 143 9.49 -16.16 21.77
C PRO A 143 9.29 -17.64 21.41
N ALA A 144 8.07 -18.18 21.48
CA ALA A 144 7.79 -19.57 21.11
C ALA A 144 7.89 -19.81 19.60
N ILE A 145 7.68 -18.77 18.79
CA ILE A 145 7.92 -18.79 17.33
C ILE A 145 9.42 -18.67 17.06
N LEU A 146 10.13 -17.71 17.68
CA LEU A 146 11.57 -17.54 17.51
C LEU A 146 12.39 -18.78 17.90
N ALA A 147 11.97 -19.50 18.95
CA ALA A 147 12.61 -20.75 19.36
C ALA A 147 12.61 -21.82 18.25
N LYS A 148 11.71 -21.72 17.26
CA LYS A 148 11.60 -22.64 16.11
C LYS A 148 12.27 -22.12 14.84
N THR A 149 12.63 -20.83 14.76
CA THR A 149 13.30 -20.24 13.59
C THR A 149 14.82 -20.27 13.68
N GLY A 150 15.37 -20.28 14.90
CA GLY A 150 16.75 -19.90 15.14
C GLY A 150 16.96 -18.40 14.98
N ALA A 151 18.22 -17.96 14.93
CA ALA A 151 18.55 -16.54 14.77
C ALA A 151 18.13 -16.03 13.38
N LEU A 152 17.28 -15.00 13.37
CA LEU A 152 16.86 -14.33 12.14
C LEU A 152 18.02 -13.49 11.58
N LYS A 153 18.20 -13.55 10.26
CA LYS A 153 19.11 -12.66 9.51
C LYS A 153 18.33 -11.47 8.95
N GLU A 154 19.01 -10.37 8.70
CA GLU A 154 18.44 -9.21 7.99
C GLU A 154 17.87 -9.68 6.63
N GLY A 155 16.66 -9.23 6.29
CA GLY A 155 15.89 -9.70 5.14
C GLY A 155 14.93 -10.85 5.48
N TRP A 156 14.57 -11.64 4.46
CA TRP A 156 13.58 -12.71 4.61
C TRP A 156 14.18 -14.02 5.09
N ASN A 157 13.56 -14.59 6.12
CA ASN A 157 13.90 -15.88 6.71
C ASN A 157 12.75 -16.87 6.48
N LYS A 158 13.02 -17.97 5.76
CA LYS A 158 12.04 -19.03 5.57
C LYS A 158 11.83 -19.81 6.86
N THR A 159 10.61 -20.21 7.11
CA THR A 159 10.27 -21.05 8.26
C THR A 159 9.04 -21.90 7.95
N ARG A 160 8.66 -22.79 8.86
CA ARG A 160 7.49 -23.64 8.74
C ARG A 160 6.93 -23.93 10.13
N ILE A 161 6.11 -23.00 10.62
CA ILE A 161 5.58 -23.04 12.00
C ILE A 161 4.07 -22.97 11.96
N SER A 162 3.41 -24.05 12.40
CA SER A 162 1.95 -24.06 12.52
C SER A 162 1.47 -23.13 13.63
N VAL A 163 0.39 -22.42 13.36
CA VAL A 163 -0.34 -21.57 14.31
C VAL A 163 -1.83 -21.87 14.24
N LYS A 164 -2.51 -21.76 15.37
CA LYS A 164 -3.96 -21.83 15.49
C LYS A 164 -4.57 -20.43 15.56
N ALA A 165 -5.85 -20.33 15.20
CA ALA A 165 -6.61 -19.10 15.42
C ALA A 165 -6.47 -18.65 16.89
N GLY A 166 -6.02 -17.42 17.11
CA GLY A 166 -5.77 -16.87 18.44
C GLY A 166 -4.36 -17.02 18.99
N ASP A 167 -3.50 -17.84 18.37
CA ASP A 167 -2.10 -17.93 18.76
C ASP A 167 -1.41 -16.58 18.52
N VAL A 168 -0.64 -16.13 19.51
CA VAL A 168 0.18 -14.93 19.40
C VAL A 168 1.44 -15.27 18.60
N PHE A 169 1.72 -14.50 17.55
CA PHE A 169 2.92 -14.70 16.73
C PHE A 169 3.89 -13.52 16.77
N GLY A 170 3.44 -12.36 17.25
CA GLY A 170 4.26 -11.16 17.33
C GLY A 170 3.63 -10.08 18.20
N LYS A 171 4.22 -8.88 18.15
CA LYS A 171 3.71 -7.71 18.85
C LYS A 171 3.72 -6.47 17.98
N THR A 172 2.74 -5.60 18.20
CA THR A 172 2.72 -4.24 17.64
C THR A 172 3.89 -3.42 18.16
N ALA A 173 4.21 -2.36 17.42
CA ALA A 173 5.25 -1.42 17.80
C ALA A 173 5.15 -0.90 19.23
N ALA A 174 6.30 -0.82 19.88
CA ALA A 174 6.42 -0.38 21.26
C ALA A 174 6.75 1.12 21.38
N SER A 175 6.94 1.83 20.26
CA SER A 175 7.30 3.25 20.24
C SER A 175 6.64 3.99 19.07
N PRO A 176 6.16 5.24 19.26
CA PRO A 176 5.76 6.14 18.17
C PRO A 176 6.87 6.37 17.14
N GLN A 177 8.13 6.20 17.55
CA GLN A 177 9.30 6.42 16.69
C GLN A 177 9.61 5.21 15.80
N GLN A 178 8.87 4.11 15.96
CA GLN A 178 9.05 2.88 15.20
C GLN A 178 8.04 2.85 14.04
N VAL A 179 6.76 2.57 14.32
CA VAL A 179 5.67 2.52 13.32
C VAL A 179 4.30 2.73 14.00
N VAL A 180 3.37 3.40 13.30
CA VAL A 180 2.09 3.91 13.84
C VAL A 180 0.85 3.07 13.45
N GLY A 181 1.04 1.78 13.21
CA GLY A 181 -0.06 0.86 12.86
C GLY A 181 0.40 -0.57 12.63
N LEU A 182 -0.56 -1.44 12.31
CA LEU A 182 -0.33 -2.82 11.88
C LEU A 182 -0.91 -2.97 10.47
N GLY A 183 -0.05 -3.10 9.45
CA GLY A 183 -0.51 -3.45 8.12
C GLY A 183 -0.93 -4.91 8.07
N MET A 184 -2.04 -5.15 7.37
CA MET A 184 -2.59 -6.48 7.16
C MET A 184 -2.97 -6.62 5.69
N TYR A 185 -2.22 -7.45 4.99
CA TYR A 185 -2.45 -7.80 3.61
C TYR A 185 -3.10 -9.18 3.55
N ALA A 186 -3.96 -9.39 2.56
CA ALA A 186 -4.44 -10.71 2.20
C ALA A 186 -4.31 -10.91 0.69
N TYR A 187 -4.01 -12.14 0.30
CA TYR A 187 -3.90 -12.52 -1.09
C TYR A 187 -4.68 -13.81 -1.31
N ASP A 188 -5.54 -13.79 -2.32
CA ASP A 188 -6.39 -14.91 -2.74
C ASP A 188 -6.08 -15.25 -4.19
N LYS A 189 -5.42 -16.38 -4.42
CA LYS A 189 -4.98 -16.81 -5.75
C LYS A 189 -6.15 -17.00 -6.73
N GLU A 190 -7.37 -17.21 -6.21
CA GLU A 190 -8.59 -17.36 -7.00
C GLU A 190 -9.22 -16.01 -7.38
N LYS A 191 -8.66 -14.89 -6.88
CA LYS A 191 -9.05 -13.52 -7.26
C LYS A 191 -7.96 -12.90 -8.12
N THR A 192 -8.35 -12.09 -9.08
CA THR A 192 -7.42 -11.32 -9.90
C THR A 192 -7.99 -9.94 -10.11
N LEU A 193 -7.20 -8.93 -9.80
CA LEU A 193 -7.51 -7.52 -9.99
C LEU A 193 -7.35 -7.13 -11.47
N ASP A 194 -8.03 -6.06 -11.87
CA ASP A 194 -8.14 -5.59 -13.25
C ASP A 194 -6.93 -4.77 -13.71
N PHE A 195 -5.74 -5.07 -13.19
CA PHE A 195 -4.51 -4.47 -13.70
C PHE A 195 -4.28 -4.90 -15.15
N ILE A 196 -3.92 -3.95 -16.02
CA ILE A 196 -3.64 -4.25 -17.43
C ILE A 196 -2.38 -5.13 -17.55
N ASN A 197 -1.41 -4.93 -16.66
CA ASN A 197 -0.18 -5.72 -16.62
C ASN A 197 0.08 -6.27 -15.20
N PRO A 198 -0.63 -7.34 -14.79
CA PRO A 198 -0.56 -7.86 -13.43
C PRO A 198 0.85 -8.32 -13.03
N GLY A 199 1.69 -8.73 -14.00
CA GLY A 199 3.08 -9.14 -13.76
C GLY A 199 4.00 -8.03 -13.22
N LYS A 200 3.57 -6.76 -13.28
CA LYS A 200 4.32 -5.60 -12.72
C LYS A 200 4.12 -5.41 -11.21
N TYR A 201 3.21 -6.17 -10.59
CA TYR A 201 2.86 -6.05 -9.17
C TYR A 201 3.37 -7.24 -8.35
N GLY A 202 4.37 -7.95 -8.86
CA GLY A 202 4.92 -9.14 -8.25
C GLY A 202 3.96 -10.34 -8.27
N PRO A 203 4.36 -11.46 -7.65
CA PRO A 203 3.61 -12.73 -7.68
C PRO A 203 2.25 -12.69 -6.97
N PHE A 204 2.06 -11.72 -6.07
CA PHE A 204 0.89 -11.64 -5.20
C PHE A 204 0.04 -10.41 -5.45
N GLY A 205 0.59 -9.29 -5.92
CA GLY A 205 -0.11 -8.01 -5.97
C GLY A 205 -1.40 -8.04 -6.79
N ALA A 206 -1.42 -8.77 -7.91
CA ALA A 206 -2.62 -8.95 -8.72
C ALA A 206 -3.73 -9.78 -8.03
N HIS A 207 -3.40 -10.49 -6.96
CA HIS A 207 -4.30 -11.34 -6.16
C HIS A 207 -4.69 -10.69 -4.83
N ALA A 208 -4.39 -9.39 -4.65
CA ALA A 208 -4.69 -8.69 -3.42
C ALA A 208 -6.21 -8.62 -3.17
N VAL A 209 -6.58 -8.85 -1.91
CA VAL A 209 -7.96 -8.74 -1.42
C VAL A 209 -7.96 -8.02 -0.09
N PHE A 210 -9.07 -7.37 0.24
CA PHE A 210 -9.19 -6.71 1.53
C PHE A 210 -9.38 -7.75 2.63
N ALA A 211 -8.39 -7.91 3.51
CA ALA A 211 -8.36 -8.98 4.50
C ALA A 211 -9.61 -9.00 5.41
N PHE A 212 -10.18 -7.82 5.69
CA PHE A 212 -11.33 -7.68 6.56
C PHE A 212 -12.63 -8.24 5.97
N ASP A 213 -12.69 -8.48 4.64
CA ASP A 213 -13.83 -9.13 4.00
C ASP A 213 -14.01 -10.60 4.39
N TYR A 214 -12.94 -11.23 4.89
CA TYR A 214 -12.87 -12.66 5.20
C TYR A 214 -13.18 -12.98 6.66
N PHE A 215 -13.50 -11.98 7.49
CA PHE A 215 -13.97 -12.22 8.85
C PHE A 215 -15.37 -12.81 8.87
N ARG A 216 -15.61 -13.66 9.88
CA ARG A 216 -16.96 -14.13 10.21
C ARG A 216 -17.89 -12.91 10.34
N GLU A 217 -19.11 -13.02 9.82
CA GLU A 217 -20.02 -11.90 9.58
C GLU A 217 -20.26 -10.99 10.81
N ASP A 218 -20.41 -11.59 11.99
CA ASP A 218 -20.59 -10.86 13.26
C ASP A 218 -19.37 -10.01 13.64
N ILE A 219 -18.17 -10.47 13.32
CA ILE A 219 -16.92 -9.71 13.52
C ILE A 219 -16.75 -8.68 12.40
N LYS A 220 -16.96 -9.09 11.13
CA LYS A 220 -16.84 -8.23 9.96
C LYS A 220 -17.68 -6.96 10.13
N THR A 221 -18.94 -7.11 10.51
CA THR A 221 -19.86 -5.98 10.74
C THR A 221 -19.25 -4.96 11.72
N GLN A 222 -18.70 -5.42 12.84
CA GLN A 222 -18.09 -4.56 13.85
C GLN A 222 -16.80 -3.89 13.36
N LEU A 223 -15.98 -4.61 12.58
CA LEU A 223 -14.76 -4.04 12.01
C LEU A 223 -15.08 -2.95 10.97
N PHE A 224 -16.14 -3.15 10.18
CA PHE A 224 -16.57 -2.18 9.15
C PHE A 224 -17.13 -0.88 9.73
N ASP A 225 -17.58 -0.87 10.99
CA ASP A 225 -17.95 0.35 11.70
C ASP A 225 -16.74 1.27 12.00
N CYS A 226 -15.52 0.71 11.97
CA CYS A 226 -14.28 1.46 12.17
C CYS A 226 -13.57 1.79 10.85
N ILE A 227 -14.21 1.56 9.69
CA ILE A 227 -13.69 1.98 8.37
C ILE A 227 -14.33 3.32 7.99
N LYS A 228 -13.51 4.35 7.83
CA LYS A 228 -13.98 5.70 7.50
C LYS A 228 -14.56 5.83 6.08
N ARG A 229 -14.01 5.10 5.11
CA ARG A 229 -14.54 5.06 3.73
C ARG A 229 -15.99 4.57 3.79
N THR A 230 -16.91 5.27 3.14
CA THR A 230 -18.35 4.88 3.07
C THR A 230 -18.76 4.34 1.71
N ALA A 231 -18.03 4.66 0.64
CA ALA A 231 -18.31 4.19 -0.70
C ALA A 231 -17.87 2.74 -0.93
N GLU A 232 -18.60 2.01 -1.76
CA GLU A 232 -18.21 0.66 -2.18
C GLU A 232 -17.08 0.68 -3.22
N PRO A 233 -16.20 -0.35 -3.23
CA PRO A 233 -16.02 -1.33 -2.15
C PRO A 233 -15.51 -0.65 -0.86
N ARG A 234 -16.11 -0.99 0.30
CA ARG A 234 -15.67 -0.43 1.60
C ARG A 234 -14.19 -0.70 1.90
N GLY A 235 -13.66 -1.80 1.38
CA GLY A 235 -12.25 -2.20 1.49
C GLY A 235 -11.27 -1.43 0.61
N GLY A 236 -11.74 -0.48 -0.20
CA GLY A 236 -10.90 0.30 -1.11
C GLY A 236 -10.62 -0.42 -2.43
N LYS A 237 -9.91 0.27 -3.33
CA LYS A 237 -9.59 -0.17 -4.69
C LYS A 237 -8.16 0.24 -5.03
N ILE A 238 -7.45 -0.59 -5.81
CA ILE A 238 -6.05 -0.33 -6.18
C ILE A 238 -5.76 -0.44 -7.69
N ASP A 239 -6.70 -0.99 -8.46
CA ASP A 239 -6.62 -1.34 -9.87
C ASP A 239 -7.51 -0.42 -10.71
N PHE A 240 -7.03 0.81 -10.96
CA PHE A 240 -7.77 1.85 -11.69
C PHE A 240 -7.45 1.88 -13.20
N ASP A 241 -6.74 0.87 -13.69
CA ASP A 241 -6.31 0.79 -15.08
C ASP A 241 -7.53 0.72 -16.02
N VAL A 242 -7.56 1.59 -17.03
CA VAL A 242 -8.54 1.51 -18.12
C VAL A 242 -7.81 1.60 -19.45
N ALA A 243 -7.90 0.53 -20.25
CA ALA A 243 -7.17 0.36 -21.50
C ALA A 243 -7.41 1.54 -22.46
N GLY A 244 -6.34 2.01 -23.10
CA GLY A 244 -6.40 3.14 -24.03
C GLY A 244 -6.62 4.53 -23.42
N THR A 245 -6.70 4.65 -22.09
CA THR A 245 -6.90 5.93 -21.37
C THR A 245 -5.75 6.25 -20.41
N LEU A 246 -5.69 7.48 -19.86
CA LEU A 246 -4.72 7.84 -18.82
C LEU A 246 -4.95 7.14 -17.46
N SER A 247 -6.16 6.65 -17.17
CA SER A 247 -6.51 6.11 -15.84
C SER A 247 -5.64 4.92 -15.47
N GLY A 248 -5.11 4.92 -14.23
CA GLY A 248 -4.33 3.80 -13.69
C GLY A 248 -2.87 4.12 -13.39
N ASN A 249 -2.08 3.05 -13.23
CA ASN A 249 -0.67 3.12 -12.90
C ASN A 249 0.20 3.04 -14.16
N TRP A 250 1.32 3.75 -14.12
CA TRP A 250 2.27 3.90 -15.20
C TRP A 250 3.70 3.80 -14.67
N ILE A 251 4.60 3.28 -15.50
CA ILE A 251 5.99 3.00 -15.15
C ILE A 251 6.89 3.72 -16.16
N VAL A 252 7.96 4.38 -15.71
CA VAL A 252 8.94 5.02 -16.60
C VAL A 252 9.40 4.02 -17.67
N GLU A 253 9.33 4.43 -18.93
CA GLU A 253 9.68 3.56 -20.06
C GLU A 253 11.12 3.02 -19.93
N GLY A 254 11.28 1.71 -20.13
CA GLY A 254 12.57 1.03 -20.03
C GLY A 254 13.00 0.68 -18.59
N SER A 255 12.22 1.04 -17.57
CA SER A 255 12.51 0.64 -16.18
C SER A 255 11.93 -0.74 -15.84
N ASN A 256 12.55 -1.42 -14.87
CA ASN A 256 12.07 -2.67 -14.31
C ASN A 256 11.78 -2.52 -12.82
N VAL A 257 10.50 -2.38 -12.49
CA VAL A 257 10.01 -2.21 -11.12
C VAL A 257 10.02 -3.50 -10.28
N ILE A 258 10.23 -4.66 -10.88
CA ILE A 258 10.28 -5.94 -10.14
C ILE A 258 11.68 -6.19 -9.58
N SER A 259 12.72 -5.93 -10.38
CA SER A 259 14.11 -6.23 -10.00
C SER A 259 14.89 -5.00 -9.54
N SER A 260 14.29 -3.81 -9.55
CA SER A 260 14.98 -2.60 -9.09
C SER A 260 15.13 -2.60 -7.57
N PRO A 261 16.28 -2.17 -7.02
CA PRO A 261 16.43 -1.94 -5.59
C PRO A 261 15.54 -0.79 -5.08
N ASP A 262 15.15 0.14 -5.94
CA ASP A 262 14.31 1.30 -5.61
C ASP A 262 13.11 1.39 -6.59
N PRO A 263 12.19 0.42 -6.55
CA PRO A 263 11.13 0.30 -7.54
C PRO A 263 10.15 1.47 -7.48
N TRP A 264 10.06 2.15 -6.33
CA TRP A 264 9.19 3.30 -6.07
C TRP A 264 9.50 4.51 -6.97
N ASN A 265 10.71 4.61 -7.51
CA ASN A 265 11.13 5.80 -8.24
C ASN A 265 10.42 5.97 -9.59
N TYR A 266 9.94 4.87 -10.18
CA TYR A 266 9.53 4.83 -11.59
C TYR A 266 8.03 4.96 -11.82
N TRP A 267 7.23 5.17 -10.77
CA TRP A 267 5.78 5.12 -10.92
C TRP A 267 5.16 6.50 -11.15
N LEU A 268 4.02 6.50 -11.83
CA LEU A 268 3.09 7.62 -11.96
C LEU A 268 1.68 7.03 -11.92
N ALA A 269 0.78 7.63 -11.13
CA ALA A 269 -0.58 7.10 -10.97
C ALA A 269 -1.62 8.20 -11.22
N PHE A 270 -2.62 7.90 -12.05
CA PHE A 270 -3.85 8.69 -12.23
C PHE A 270 -5.01 7.92 -11.61
N VAL A 271 -5.29 8.18 -10.34
CA VAL A 271 -6.12 7.33 -9.47
C VAL A 271 -7.03 8.17 -8.58
N TYR A 272 -7.72 7.55 -7.63
CA TYR A 272 -8.65 8.22 -6.72
C TYR A 272 -8.28 7.95 -5.28
N ASP A 273 -8.66 8.87 -4.40
CA ASP A 273 -8.38 8.80 -2.96
C ASP A 273 -9.03 7.56 -2.32
N MET A 274 -8.31 6.96 -1.37
CA MET A 274 -8.74 5.72 -0.73
C MET A 274 -10.01 5.89 0.12
N LEU A 275 -10.28 7.06 0.67
CA LEU A 275 -11.46 7.34 1.51
C LEU A 275 -12.58 8.00 0.72
N TYR A 276 -12.22 8.87 -0.25
CA TYR A 276 -13.14 9.70 -1.02
C TYR A 276 -12.97 9.42 -2.52
N PRO A 277 -13.63 8.40 -3.10
CA PRO A 277 -13.38 7.99 -4.48
C PRO A 277 -13.74 9.02 -5.54
N GLU A 278 -14.48 10.07 -5.19
CA GLU A 278 -14.72 11.24 -6.04
C GLU A 278 -13.49 12.17 -6.13
N SER A 279 -12.58 12.07 -5.17
CA SER A 279 -11.37 12.88 -5.10
C SER A 279 -10.27 12.26 -5.96
N ARG A 280 -10.01 12.91 -7.10
CA ARG A 280 -8.93 12.54 -8.02
C ARG A 280 -7.55 12.78 -7.39
N ARG A 281 -6.62 11.87 -7.66
CA ARG A 281 -5.22 11.91 -7.26
C ARG A 281 -4.31 11.71 -8.46
N ILE A 282 -3.24 12.50 -8.52
CA ILE A 282 -2.11 12.25 -9.40
C ILE A 282 -0.87 12.08 -8.52
N SER A 283 -0.42 10.83 -8.39
CA SER A 283 0.77 10.49 -7.63
C SER A 283 1.96 10.42 -8.56
N ILE A 284 2.93 11.29 -8.32
CA ILE A 284 4.10 11.49 -9.15
C ILE A 284 5.31 10.91 -8.43
N GLY A 285 5.86 9.81 -8.96
CA GLY A 285 7.07 9.20 -8.43
C GLY A 285 8.32 10.06 -8.62
N VAL A 286 9.40 9.59 -8.00
CA VAL A 286 10.65 10.33 -7.85
C VAL A 286 11.26 10.78 -9.17
N GLU A 287 11.27 9.93 -10.21
CA GLU A 287 11.95 10.28 -11.47
C GLU A 287 11.32 11.47 -12.20
N LEU A 288 9.99 11.61 -12.18
CA LEU A 288 9.33 12.81 -12.71
C LEU A 288 9.43 13.99 -11.74
N GLY A 289 9.30 13.76 -10.43
CA GLY A 289 9.44 14.82 -9.42
C GLY A 289 10.80 15.52 -9.47
N LYS A 290 11.89 14.78 -9.66
CA LYS A 290 13.24 15.33 -9.81
C LYS A 290 13.38 16.30 -10.98
N LYS A 291 12.53 16.24 -12.01
CA LYS A 291 12.55 17.20 -13.14
C LYS A 291 12.25 18.63 -12.69
N ILE A 292 11.61 18.81 -11.54
CA ILE A 292 11.29 20.11 -10.94
C ILE A 292 11.81 20.22 -9.50
N ASN A 293 12.95 19.58 -9.20
CA ASN A 293 13.59 19.62 -7.87
C ASN A 293 12.71 19.09 -6.72
N GLN A 294 11.86 18.10 -6.98
CA GLN A 294 11.05 17.40 -5.97
C GLN A 294 11.58 15.97 -5.77
N PRO A 295 12.63 15.77 -4.95
CA PRO A 295 13.38 14.52 -4.88
C PRO A 295 12.59 13.35 -4.27
N ASN A 296 11.47 13.63 -3.59
CA ASN A 296 10.63 12.63 -2.94
C ASN A 296 9.36 12.29 -3.74
N GLY A 297 9.20 12.83 -4.94
CA GLY A 297 7.92 12.77 -5.66
C GLY A 297 6.88 13.73 -5.07
N LEU A 298 5.66 13.69 -5.62
CA LEU A 298 4.55 14.54 -5.22
C LEU A 298 3.22 13.78 -5.23
N LEU A 299 2.44 13.89 -4.16
CA LEU A 299 1.04 13.53 -4.20
C LEU A 299 0.24 14.79 -4.47
N THR A 300 -0.53 14.78 -5.55
CA THR A 300 -1.26 15.97 -6.01
C THR A 300 -2.71 15.64 -6.31
N GLN A 301 -3.50 16.68 -6.46
CA GLN A 301 -4.87 16.61 -6.96
C GLN A 301 -5.09 17.61 -8.10
N PRO A 302 -5.79 17.21 -9.16
CA PRO A 302 -6.11 18.10 -10.26
C PRO A 302 -7.26 19.05 -9.90
N ILE A 303 -6.96 20.34 -9.84
CA ILE A 303 -7.94 21.45 -9.73
C ILE A 303 -8.62 21.69 -11.08
N GLU A 304 -7.84 21.60 -12.16
CA GLU A 304 -8.33 21.64 -13.54
C GLU A 304 -7.78 20.47 -14.34
N GLY A 305 -8.53 20.05 -15.34
CA GLY A 305 -8.15 18.97 -16.25
C GLY A 305 -9.30 17.97 -16.49
N PRO A 306 -9.27 17.25 -17.62
CA PRO A 306 -10.31 16.29 -17.97
C PRO A 306 -10.30 15.07 -17.04
N GLU A 307 -11.39 14.30 -17.05
CA GLU A 307 -11.40 12.96 -16.43
C GLU A 307 -10.36 12.04 -17.08
N TYR A 308 -9.69 11.21 -16.27
CA TYR A 308 -8.59 10.36 -16.75
C TYR A 308 -9.03 9.38 -17.84
N THR A 309 -10.25 8.84 -17.69
CA THR A 309 -10.86 7.92 -18.65
C THR A 309 -11.31 8.62 -19.95
N ALA A 310 -11.44 9.95 -19.94
CA ALA A 310 -11.79 10.74 -21.11
C ALA A 310 -10.56 11.18 -21.93
N VAL A 311 -9.35 10.87 -21.47
CA VAL A 311 -8.10 11.16 -22.18
C VAL A 311 -7.62 9.91 -22.87
N THR A 312 -7.81 9.87 -24.19
CA THR A 312 -7.41 8.79 -25.09
C THR A 312 -6.39 9.29 -26.11
N SER A 313 -5.85 8.38 -26.93
CA SER A 313 -4.88 8.74 -27.99
C SER A 313 -5.42 9.72 -29.03
N SER A 314 -6.75 9.74 -29.26
CA SER A 314 -7.38 10.68 -30.20
C SER A 314 -7.50 12.11 -29.68
N ARG A 315 -7.32 12.33 -28.37
CA ARG A 315 -7.51 13.65 -27.74
C ARG A 315 -6.31 14.59 -27.92
N GLY A 316 -5.11 14.05 -28.09
CA GLY A 316 -3.87 14.82 -28.04
C GLY A 316 -3.47 15.24 -26.61
N PRO A 317 -2.51 16.16 -26.46
CA PRO A 317 -2.04 16.62 -25.15
C PRO A 317 -3.13 17.31 -24.33
N VAL A 318 -3.17 17.03 -23.03
CA VAL A 318 -4.06 17.66 -22.05
C VAL A 318 -3.27 18.23 -20.88
N VAL A 319 -3.80 19.30 -20.29
CA VAL A 319 -3.19 19.99 -19.16
C VAL A 319 -3.97 19.71 -17.89
N TYR A 320 -3.25 19.36 -16.83
CA TYR A 320 -3.76 19.33 -15.47
C TYR A 320 -3.11 20.45 -14.65
N LYS A 321 -3.93 21.20 -13.91
CA LYS A 321 -3.48 22.18 -12.93
C LYS A 321 -3.56 21.55 -11.56
N LEU A 322 -2.44 21.47 -10.86
CA LEU A 322 -2.29 20.63 -9.69
C LEU A 322 -2.07 21.46 -8.43
N ALA A 323 -2.72 21.04 -7.36
CA ALA A 323 -2.41 21.47 -6.00
C ALA A 323 -1.85 20.29 -5.20
N ASP A 324 -1.19 20.59 -4.09
CA ASP A 324 -0.76 19.57 -3.14
C ASP A 324 -1.96 18.77 -2.62
N ALA A 325 -1.73 17.49 -2.33
CA ALA A 325 -2.73 16.61 -1.74
C ALA A 325 -2.13 15.72 -0.67
N THR A 326 -2.98 15.32 0.26
CA THR A 326 -2.73 14.19 1.18
C THR A 326 -3.88 13.19 1.03
N GLU A 327 -3.63 11.92 1.36
CA GLU A 327 -4.71 10.94 1.48
C GLU A 327 -5.70 11.37 2.58
N GLY A 328 -6.98 11.07 2.36
CA GLY A 328 -8.04 11.39 3.30
C GLY A 328 -8.43 12.86 3.36
N MET A 329 -8.05 13.65 2.35
CA MET A 329 -8.55 15.01 2.12
C MET A 329 -9.77 14.96 1.18
N ASN A 330 -10.92 15.45 1.65
CA ASN A 330 -12.15 15.56 0.84
C ASN A 330 -12.40 16.96 0.26
N SER A 331 -11.68 17.98 0.77
CA SER A 331 -11.82 19.35 0.33
C SER A 331 -10.77 19.69 -0.71
N PHE A 332 -11.23 20.18 -1.86
CA PHE A 332 -10.35 20.60 -2.94
C PHE A 332 -9.77 22.00 -2.66
N PRO A 333 -8.45 22.21 -2.87
CA PRO A 333 -7.83 23.52 -2.89
C PRO A 333 -8.46 24.41 -3.95
N THR A 334 -8.34 25.72 -3.77
CA THR A 334 -8.94 26.68 -4.70
C THR A 334 -8.06 26.87 -5.94
N GLN A 335 -8.59 27.50 -6.98
CA GLN A 335 -7.82 27.81 -8.20
C GLN A 335 -6.56 28.67 -7.92
N ALA A 336 -6.56 29.48 -6.87
CA ALA A 336 -5.39 30.29 -6.49
C ALA A 336 -4.23 29.45 -5.93
N ASP A 337 -4.48 28.18 -5.57
CA ASP A 337 -3.51 27.28 -4.92
C ASP A 337 -2.76 26.36 -5.89
N ILE A 338 -2.83 26.60 -7.20
CA ILE A 338 -2.12 25.79 -8.22
C ILE A 338 -0.60 25.89 -7.99
N LYS A 339 0.01 24.75 -7.64
CA LYS A 339 1.45 24.60 -7.39
C LYS A 339 2.21 24.04 -8.57
N TYR A 340 1.55 23.24 -9.42
CA TYR A 340 2.20 22.57 -10.54
C TYR A 340 1.29 22.53 -11.77
N THR A 341 1.91 22.34 -12.93
CA THR A 341 1.22 22.07 -14.18
C THR A 341 1.75 20.76 -14.76
N LEU A 342 0.86 19.82 -15.09
CA LEU A 342 1.21 18.56 -15.73
C LEU A 342 0.63 18.52 -17.14
N LEU A 343 1.49 18.37 -18.14
CA LEU A 343 1.10 18.08 -19.51
C LEU A 343 1.16 16.56 -19.70
N ALA A 344 0.06 15.95 -20.15
CA ALA A 344 -0.03 14.51 -20.36
C ALA A 344 -0.66 14.19 -21.72
N GLN A 345 -0.22 13.11 -22.35
CA GLN A 345 -0.76 12.63 -23.62
C GLN A 345 -0.71 11.11 -23.66
N VAL A 346 -1.84 10.47 -23.99
CA VAL A 346 -1.82 9.07 -24.45
C VAL A 346 -1.32 9.07 -25.88
N VAL A 347 -0.18 8.41 -26.12
CA VAL A 347 0.40 8.31 -27.47
C VAL A 347 0.08 6.95 -28.11
N GLU A 348 0.00 5.90 -27.30
CA GLU A 348 -0.43 4.55 -27.67
C GLU A 348 -1.22 3.92 -26.51
N GLU A 349 -1.88 2.79 -26.72
CA GLU A 349 -2.74 2.14 -25.72
C GLU A 349 -2.06 1.88 -24.36
N HIS A 350 -0.77 1.53 -24.41
CA HIS A 350 0.09 1.24 -23.27
C HIS A 350 1.26 2.23 -23.13
N LYS A 351 1.17 3.42 -23.74
CA LYS A 351 2.24 4.41 -23.68
C LYS A 351 1.71 5.83 -23.55
N ILE A 352 2.25 6.57 -22.59
CA ILE A 352 1.96 7.99 -22.38
C ILE A 352 3.23 8.81 -22.44
N LYS A 353 3.07 10.09 -22.77
CA LYS A 353 4.09 11.12 -22.69
C LYS A 353 3.66 12.16 -21.66
N VAL A 354 4.54 12.50 -20.73
CA VAL A 354 4.24 13.46 -19.65
C VAL A 354 5.37 14.44 -19.43
N GLN A 355 5.02 15.64 -18.98
CA GLN A 355 6.00 16.62 -18.50
C GLN A 355 5.39 17.44 -17.37
N LEU A 356 6.13 17.52 -16.27
CA LEU A 356 5.77 18.27 -15.09
C LEU A 356 6.50 19.62 -15.07
N PHE A 357 5.78 20.66 -14.67
CA PHE A 357 6.28 22.01 -14.55
C PHE A 357 5.96 22.55 -13.15
N GLU A 358 6.87 23.35 -12.60
CA GLU A 358 6.62 24.12 -11.39
C GLU A 358 5.69 25.31 -11.70
N GLY A 359 4.73 25.57 -10.81
CA GLY A 359 3.80 26.67 -10.90
C GLY A 359 2.64 26.48 -11.89
N ASN A 360 1.88 27.55 -12.05
CA ASN A 360 0.78 27.65 -13.00
C ASN A 360 1.32 28.12 -14.38
N VAL A 361 1.58 27.18 -15.28
CA VAL A 361 2.15 27.45 -16.61
C VAL A 361 1.05 27.52 -17.66
N ASP A 362 0.88 28.68 -18.29
CA ASP A 362 -0.08 28.83 -19.39
C ASP A 362 0.44 28.21 -20.69
N ASN A 363 -0.42 27.45 -21.36
CA ASN A 363 -0.16 26.82 -22.67
C ASN A 363 1.17 26.03 -22.72
N PRO A 364 1.40 25.06 -21.80
CA PRO A 364 2.63 24.29 -21.80
C PRO A 364 2.74 23.43 -23.07
N SER A 365 3.97 23.25 -23.55
CA SER A 365 4.30 22.34 -24.64
C SER A 365 5.38 21.36 -24.21
N PHE A 366 5.36 20.16 -24.76
CA PHE A 366 6.43 19.20 -24.51
C PHE A 366 7.78 19.74 -25.00
N THR A 367 8.81 19.54 -24.19
CA THR A 367 10.22 19.77 -24.52
C THR A 367 11.00 18.45 -24.41
N ASP A 368 12.32 18.52 -24.54
CA ASP A 368 13.21 17.37 -24.34
C ASP A 368 13.24 16.87 -22.88
N ALA A 369 12.61 17.60 -21.95
CA ALA A 369 12.44 17.16 -20.57
C ALA A 369 11.24 16.21 -20.38
N ALA A 370 10.39 16.03 -21.40
CA ALA A 370 9.27 15.11 -21.35
C ALA A 370 9.73 13.67 -21.17
N MET A 371 8.97 12.90 -20.42
CA MET A 371 9.22 11.49 -20.13
C MET A 371 8.14 10.62 -20.74
N TYR A 372 8.52 9.40 -21.11
CA TYR A 372 7.56 8.37 -21.53
C TYR A 372 7.35 7.38 -20.39
N TYR A 373 6.10 6.94 -20.26
CA TYR A 373 5.72 5.88 -19.35
C TYR A 373 4.95 4.80 -20.11
N THR A 374 5.11 3.56 -19.65
CA THR A 374 4.40 2.38 -20.16
C THR A 374 3.69 1.65 -19.02
N ARG A 375 2.80 0.73 -19.36
CA ARG A 375 2.16 -0.16 -18.37
C ARG A 375 2.01 -1.56 -18.94
#